data_AF-A0A1H3Z9M7-F1
#
_entry.id   AF-A0A1H3Z9M7-F1
#
_cell.length_a   1.000
_cell.length_b   1.000
_cell.length_c   1.000
_cell.angle_alpha   90.00
_cell.angle_beta   90.00
_cell.angle_gamma   90.00
#
_symmetry.space_group_name_H-M   'P 1'
#
loop_
_entity.id
_entity.type
_entity.pdbx_description
1 polymer ?
#
loop_
_entity_poly.entity_id
_entity_poly.type
_entity_poly.pdbx_seq_one_letter_code
_entity_poly.pdbx_strand_id
1 'polypeptide(L)'
;MDWSSISIAGRTVLAILYIVSAILTTRYCLHLLQSGAYRPGDYFRHLADEPFRWLPLIFVIIPVAMLILRYSITGFITGVAYFTGILLYYGKAMPLLRLVPEHPFQATHRVWRLTAAIGLFWLTLILTIVWIPRPARTPILILVGIWFALQPTIVAAAELLNVPVEKQVRQYYTALARRKISSMKDLQVIGVTGSYGKTTVKDAIAQILSTQYRVCQTPGSYNTRMGLARTVNEKLRKDDEIFVCEMGARQVGEIEELCDMVRPTAGIITAIGNRHLDTFHSVRNIVKTRYELLDAVDATGGQMFVNGDNMLIRQHMRYPDAITYGFSRDCSYHGALLSQDITGSTFSVTGPDGQYGEYHTRLLGRYNLVDLMGAIAVANRSGIPMENMVSPIAALEPSPHRLYMTMTGRRAVIDDTDNSYPDAVAVSLETLSMFERLRILVTPGLPMREPAQDEILQFGARAALSADYVILVGHLGTHEIYESIIETGFRSDHIFLVDTMADARILATQIEPDKDSVILLENSLPRK
;
A
#
# COMPACT_ATOMS: atom_id res chain seq x y z
N MET A 1 28.48 51.94 -14.45
CA MET A 1 27.06 52.06 -14.06
C MET A 1 26.96 51.67 -12.61
N ASP A 2 26.53 52.63 -11.81
CA ASP A 2 26.59 52.59 -10.35
C ASP A 2 25.59 51.57 -9.77
N TRP A 3 25.98 50.96 -8.65
CA TRP A 3 25.25 49.91 -7.93
C TRP A 3 23.83 50.32 -7.47
N SER A 4 23.52 51.60 -7.57
CA SER A 4 22.23 52.21 -7.24
C SER A 4 21.10 51.91 -8.24
N SER A 5 21.42 51.38 -9.43
CA SER A 5 20.48 51.26 -10.56
C SER A 5 19.66 49.97 -10.63
N ILE A 6 19.90 48.97 -9.78
CA ILE A 6 18.86 47.95 -9.53
C ILE A 6 17.85 48.62 -8.61
N SER A 7 16.72 49.01 -9.20
CA SER A 7 15.58 49.58 -8.48
C SER A 7 15.22 48.67 -7.31
N ILE A 8 14.75 49.26 -6.22
CA ILE A 8 14.26 48.52 -5.04
C ILE A 8 13.30 47.39 -5.49
N ALA A 9 12.50 47.65 -6.53
CA ALA A 9 11.62 46.67 -7.16
C ALA A 9 12.35 45.41 -7.66
N GLY A 10 13.51 45.51 -8.32
CA GLY A 10 14.24 44.34 -8.82
C GLY A 10 14.76 43.43 -7.69
N ARG A 11 15.21 44.02 -6.57
CA ARG A 11 15.63 43.27 -5.37
C ARG A 11 14.45 42.63 -4.66
N THR A 12 13.33 43.35 -4.58
CA THR A 12 12.08 42.83 -4.01
C THR A 12 11.57 41.64 -4.80
N VAL A 13 11.57 41.71 -6.14
CA VAL A 13 11.20 40.59 -7.01
C VAL A 13 12.09 39.39 -6.72
N LEU A 14 13.42 39.53 -6.82
CA LEU A 14 14.35 38.41 -6.56
C LEU A 14 14.18 37.79 -5.17
N ALA A 15 13.89 38.60 -4.14
CA ALA A 15 13.60 38.11 -2.80
C ALA A 15 12.28 37.31 -2.73
N ILE A 16 11.22 37.79 -3.39
CA ILE A 16 9.95 37.05 -3.49
C ILE A 16 10.16 35.72 -4.22
N LEU A 17 10.90 35.73 -5.33
CA LEU A 17 11.20 34.52 -6.09
C LEU A 17 11.97 33.50 -5.25
N TYR A 18 12.93 33.97 -4.48
CA TYR A 18 13.70 33.15 -3.55
C TYR A 18 12.79 32.50 -2.50
N ILE A 19 11.92 33.28 -1.86
CA ILE A 19 10.98 32.79 -0.84
C ILE A 19 10.04 31.73 -1.43
N VAL A 20 9.46 32.00 -2.62
CA VAL A 20 8.57 31.05 -3.29
C VAL A 20 9.28 29.75 -3.62
N SER A 21 10.50 29.81 -4.16
CA SER A 21 11.32 28.62 -4.45
C SER A 21 11.63 27.80 -3.19
N ALA A 22 11.93 28.48 -2.07
CA ALA A 22 12.19 27.83 -0.79
C ALA A 22 10.96 27.12 -0.24
N ILE A 23 9.78 27.74 -0.33
CA ILE A 23 8.52 27.13 0.09
C ILE A 23 8.20 25.90 -0.76
N LEU A 24 8.35 25.99 -2.09
CA LEU A 24 8.07 24.88 -3.00
C LEU A 24 9.03 23.70 -2.76
N THR A 25 10.33 23.97 -2.60
CA THR A 25 11.35 22.96 -2.34
C THR A 25 11.15 22.31 -0.97
N THR A 26 10.83 23.11 0.06
CA THR A 26 10.49 22.60 1.39
C THR A 26 9.29 21.67 1.32
N ARG A 27 8.21 22.10 0.64
CA ARG A 27 7.00 21.28 0.46
C ARG A 27 7.31 19.97 -0.26
N TYR A 28 8.16 20.01 -1.29
CA TYR A 28 8.60 18.82 -2.00
C TYR A 28 9.37 17.85 -1.09
N CYS A 29 10.37 18.33 -0.36
CA CYS A 29 11.13 17.51 0.59
C CYS A 29 10.24 16.94 1.71
N LEU A 30 9.29 17.73 2.22
CA LEU A 30 8.29 17.28 3.20
C LEU A 30 7.44 16.14 2.65
N HIS A 31 6.97 16.27 1.40
CA HIS A 31 6.16 15.25 0.75
C HIS A 31 6.95 13.96 0.53
N LEU A 32 8.22 14.07 0.15
CA LEU A 32 9.12 12.93 -0.02
C LEU A 32 9.45 12.23 1.31
N LEU A 33 9.66 13.01 2.38
CA LEU A 33 9.86 12.45 3.71
C LEU A 33 8.58 11.74 4.19
N GLN A 34 7.41 12.34 3.93
CA GLN A 34 6.11 11.75 4.26
C GLN A 34 5.87 10.44 3.49
N SER A 35 6.24 10.37 2.22
CA SER A 35 6.10 9.16 1.40
C SER A 35 7.03 8.04 1.85
N GLY A 36 8.25 8.36 2.27
CA GLY A 36 9.20 7.42 2.88
C GLY A 36 8.88 7.07 4.34
N ALA A 37 7.63 7.24 4.79
CA ALA A 37 7.19 6.99 6.16
C ALA A 37 8.07 7.67 7.25
N TYR A 38 8.64 8.83 6.91
CA TYR A 38 9.54 9.62 7.75
C TYR A 38 10.82 8.88 8.18
N ARG A 39 11.32 7.95 7.36
CA ARG A 39 12.60 7.28 7.56
C ARG A 39 13.69 8.02 6.78
N PRO A 40 14.74 8.56 7.44
CA PRO A 40 15.79 9.30 6.74
C PRO A 40 16.49 8.49 5.65
N GLY A 41 16.70 7.19 5.86
CA GLY A 41 17.32 6.31 4.87
C GLY A 41 16.52 6.18 3.58
N ASP A 42 15.20 5.99 3.69
CA ASP A 42 14.32 5.90 2.52
C ASP A 42 14.22 7.27 1.84
N TYR A 43 14.14 8.35 2.60
CA TYR A 43 14.14 9.73 2.09
C TYR A 43 15.37 10.04 1.23
N PHE A 44 16.58 9.70 1.70
CA PHE A 44 17.81 9.93 0.92
C PHE A 44 17.95 8.97 -0.27
N ARG A 45 17.46 7.72 -0.17
CA ARG A 45 17.42 6.80 -1.31
C ARG A 45 16.56 7.36 -2.45
N HIS A 46 15.34 7.81 -2.14
CA HIS A 46 14.47 8.45 -3.13
C HIS A 46 15.06 9.75 -3.70
N LEU A 47 15.86 10.49 -2.94
CA LEU A 47 16.60 11.65 -3.46
C LEU A 47 17.73 11.25 -4.41
N ALA A 48 18.34 10.08 -4.22
CA ALA A 48 19.47 9.59 -5.00
C ALA A 48 19.06 8.92 -6.31
N ASP A 49 17.93 8.20 -6.33
CA ASP A 49 17.49 7.39 -7.48
C ASP A 49 17.16 8.22 -8.75
N GLU A 50 17.01 9.54 -8.62
CA GLU A 50 16.52 10.42 -9.69
C GLU A 50 17.25 11.78 -9.66
N PRO A 51 18.37 11.95 -10.39
CA PRO A 51 19.23 13.14 -10.30
C PRO A 51 18.55 14.44 -10.75
N PHE A 52 17.52 14.35 -11.60
CA PHE A 52 16.70 15.50 -11.98
C PHE A 52 15.89 16.10 -10.81
N ARG A 53 15.76 15.40 -9.68
CA ARG A 53 15.16 15.93 -8.43
C ARG A 53 16.02 16.98 -7.73
N TRP A 54 17.30 17.11 -8.12
CA TRP A 54 18.22 18.14 -7.63
C TRP A 54 18.15 19.45 -8.44
N LEU A 55 17.40 19.50 -9.55
CA LEU A 55 17.25 20.72 -10.36
C LEU A 55 16.81 21.96 -9.54
N PRO A 56 15.88 21.88 -8.56
CA PRO A 56 15.54 23.02 -7.70
C PRO A 56 16.75 23.61 -6.96
N LEU A 57 17.73 22.78 -6.60
CA LEU A 57 18.97 23.17 -5.90
C LEU A 57 19.95 23.85 -6.87
N ILE A 58 20.07 23.32 -8.10
CA ILE A 58 20.78 23.98 -9.21
C ILE A 58 20.15 25.35 -9.49
N PHE A 59 18.83 25.46 -9.31
CA PHE A 59 18.11 26.70 -9.57
C PHE A 59 18.32 27.82 -8.51
N VAL A 60 19.08 27.58 -7.44
CA VAL A 60 19.40 28.60 -6.42
C VAL A 60 20.88 28.97 -6.39
N ILE A 61 21.75 28.08 -6.86
CA ILE A 61 23.19 28.35 -7.01
C ILE A 61 23.44 29.49 -8.01
N ILE A 62 22.66 29.55 -9.10
CA ILE A 62 22.86 30.52 -10.19
C ILE A 62 22.46 31.96 -9.79
N PRO A 63 21.31 32.24 -9.16
CA PRO A 63 20.98 33.58 -8.66
C PRO A 63 21.96 34.09 -7.60
N VAL A 64 22.41 33.21 -6.71
CA VAL A 64 23.43 33.53 -5.70
C VAL A 64 24.77 33.84 -6.37
N ALA A 65 25.20 33.03 -7.34
CA ALA A 65 26.37 33.32 -8.18
C ALA A 65 26.24 34.65 -8.92
N MET A 66 25.07 34.97 -9.48
CA MET A 66 24.81 36.24 -10.18
C MET A 66 24.80 37.46 -9.24
N LEU A 67 24.34 37.29 -7.99
CA LEU A 67 24.35 38.31 -6.94
C LEU A 67 25.76 38.58 -6.39
N ILE A 68 26.62 37.55 -6.34
CA ILE A 68 28.05 37.65 -6.00
C ILE A 68 28.85 38.28 -7.14
N LEU A 69 28.57 37.89 -8.39
CA LEU A 69 29.29 38.33 -9.59
C LEU A 69 28.89 39.71 -10.10
N ARG A 70 28.03 40.44 -9.38
CA ARG A 70 27.87 41.89 -9.56
C ARG A 70 27.37 42.31 -10.97
N TYR A 71 26.40 41.60 -11.58
CA TYR A 71 25.93 41.90 -12.96
C TYR A 71 24.74 42.88 -13.09
N SER A 72 24.74 43.57 -14.24
CA SER A 72 23.90 44.67 -14.76
C SER A 72 22.43 44.31 -15.06
N ILE A 73 21.67 45.21 -15.72
CA ILE A 73 20.29 45.02 -16.25
C ILE A 73 20.08 43.65 -16.91
N THR A 74 21.11 43.09 -17.54
CA THR A 74 21.12 41.76 -18.13
C THR A 74 20.83 40.66 -17.09
N GLY A 75 21.34 40.78 -15.86
CA GLY A 75 21.07 39.86 -14.75
C GLY A 75 19.62 39.88 -14.27
N PHE A 76 18.92 41.02 -14.37
CA PHE A 76 17.48 41.10 -14.07
C PHE A 76 16.64 40.38 -15.14
N ILE A 77 16.94 40.62 -16.42
CA ILE A 77 16.27 39.94 -17.55
C ILE A 77 16.51 38.43 -17.47
N THR A 78 17.74 38.00 -17.17
CA THR A 78 18.06 36.58 -16.97
C THR A 78 17.29 36.02 -15.76
N GLY A 79 17.19 36.75 -14.65
CA GLY A 79 16.42 36.34 -13.47
C GLY A 79 14.92 36.19 -13.73
N VAL A 80 14.33 37.07 -14.56
CA VAL A 80 12.92 36.98 -14.97
C VAL A 80 12.69 35.82 -15.94
N ALA A 81 13.51 35.70 -16.99
CA ALA A 81 13.43 34.58 -17.94
C ALA A 81 13.61 33.22 -17.24
N TYR A 82 14.46 33.19 -16.21
CA TYR A 82 14.68 32.05 -15.35
C TYR A 82 13.51 31.72 -14.44
N PHE A 83 12.86 32.72 -13.84
CA PHE A 83 11.63 32.53 -13.07
C PHE A 83 10.48 32.03 -13.93
N THR A 84 10.36 32.55 -15.16
CA THR A 84 9.43 32.03 -16.16
C THR A 84 9.78 30.59 -16.52
N GLY A 85 11.06 30.24 -16.61
CA GLY A 85 11.52 28.85 -16.75
C GLY A 85 11.13 27.96 -15.57
N ILE A 86 11.24 28.44 -14.32
CA ILE A 86 10.80 27.75 -13.10
C ILE A 86 9.28 27.57 -13.09
N LEU A 87 8.50 28.60 -13.44
CA LEU A 87 7.03 28.52 -13.52
C LEU A 87 6.57 27.60 -14.66
N LEU A 88 7.23 27.62 -15.80
CA LEU A 88 6.95 26.72 -16.92
C LEU A 88 7.38 25.29 -16.59
N TYR A 89 8.48 25.11 -15.86
CA TYR A 89 8.88 23.81 -15.31
C TYR A 89 7.85 23.33 -14.30
N TYR A 90 7.54 24.06 -13.23
CA TYR A 90 6.52 23.61 -12.27
C TYR A 90 5.12 23.50 -12.90
N GLY A 91 4.77 24.31 -13.91
CA GLY A 91 3.47 24.28 -14.59
C GLY A 91 3.30 23.20 -15.66
N LYS A 92 4.35 22.88 -16.44
CA LYS A 92 4.35 21.78 -17.43
C LYS A 92 4.88 20.46 -16.89
N ALA A 93 5.77 20.51 -15.90
CA ALA A 93 6.25 19.34 -15.18
C ALA A 93 5.29 18.92 -14.06
N MET A 94 4.32 19.74 -13.61
CA MET A 94 3.25 19.24 -12.73
C MET A 94 2.42 18.12 -13.39
N PRO A 95 2.04 18.23 -14.69
CA PRO A 95 1.39 17.13 -15.39
C PRO A 95 2.35 16.06 -15.95
N LEU A 96 3.55 16.44 -16.41
CA LEU A 96 4.54 15.49 -16.97
C LEU A 96 5.31 14.70 -15.90
N LEU A 97 5.53 15.27 -14.72
CA LEU A 97 5.98 14.54 -13.54
C LEU A 97 4.74 14.06 -12.80
N ARG A 98 4.19 12.91 -13.22
CA ARG A 98 3.42 12.03 -12.35
C ARG A 98 4.33 11.43 -11.24
N LEU A 99 5.19 12.25 -10.64
CA LEU A 99 6.09 11.98 -9.51
C LEU A 99 5.47 12.45 -8.19
N VAL A 100 4.14 12.42 -8.10
CA VAL A 100 3.48 12.50 -6.80
C VAL A 100 3.75 11.15 -6.13
N PRO A 101 4.32 11.09 -4.92
CA PRO A 101 4.13 9.95 -4.04
C PRO A 101 2.72 9.37 -4.16
N GLU A 102 2.58 8.05 -4.10
CA GLU A 102 1.32 7.32 -4.35
C GLU A 102 0.10 7.89 -3.61
N HIS A 103 0.33 8.66 -2.54
CA HIS A 103 -0.68 9.35 -1.77
C HIS A 103 -0.55 10.88 -1.84
N PRO A 104 -1.67 11.61 -1.81
CA PRO A 104 -1.66 13.07 -1.76
C PRO A 104 -0.96 13.56 -0.49
N PHE A 105 -0.28 14.70 -0.57
CA PHE A 105 0.32 15.35 0.60
C PHE A 105 -0.74 15.62 1.66
N GLN A 106 -0.57 15.08 2.87
CA GLN A 106 -1.53 15.27 3.95
C GLN A 106 -0.98 16.18 5.03
N ALA A 107 -1.67 17.30 5.28
CA ALA A 107 -1.33 18.27 6.31
C ALA A 107 -1.69 17.74 7.71
N THR A 108 -0.85 16.84 8.23
CA THR A 108 -1.02 16.25 9.57
C THR A 108 -0.37 17.11 10.67
N HIS A 109 -0.73 16.87 11.94
CA HIS A 109 -0.06 17.54 13.07
C HIS A 109 1.45 17.30 13.10
N ARG A 110 1.94 16.14 12.63
CA ARG A 110 3.38 15.86 12.50
C ARG A 110 4.02 16.78 11.46
N VAL A 111 3.39 16.95 10.30
CA VAL A 111 3.86 17.88 9.26
C VAL A 111 3.91 19.31 9.79
N TRP A 112 2.93 19.74 10.59
CA TRP A 112 2.96 21.07 11.22
C TRP A 112 4.12 21.24 12.21
N ARG A 113 4.39 20.24 13.06
CA ARG A 113 5.57 20.25 13.95
C ARG A 113 6.88 20.30 13.16
N LEU A 114 6.97 19.52 12.09
CA LEU A 114 8.15 19.51 11.24
C LEU A 114 8.35 20.83 10.51
N THR A 115 7.26 21.42 10.02
CA THR A 115 7.27 22.75 9.39
C THR A 115 7.69 23.83 10.39
N ALA A 116 7.23 23.75 11.65
CA ALA A 116 7.66 24.65 12.72
C ALA A 116 9.16 24.50 13.02
N ALA A 117 9.70 23.28 13.07
CA ALA A 117 11.12 23.03 13.25
C ALA A 117 11.96 23.57 12.07
N ILE A 118 11.51 23.38 10.84
CA ILE A 118 12.12 23.99 9.65
C ILE A 118 12.04 25.53 9.72
N GLY A 119 10.92 26.07 10.21
CA GLY A 119 10.76 27.51 10.45
C GLY A 119 11.78 28.06 11.44
N LEU A 120 12.14 27.31 12.48
CA LEU A 120 13.18 27.69 13.43
C LEU A 120 14.56 27.77 12.74
N PHE A 121 14.88 26.82 11.86
CA PHE A 121 16.08 26.88 11.03
C PHE A 121 16.09 28.13 10.13
N TRP A 122 14.99 28.48 9.49
CA TRP A 122 14.90 29.72 8.71
C TRP A 122 15.03 30.97 9.58
N LEU A 123 14.44 30.97 10.77
CA LEU A 123 14.53 32.08 11.71
C LEU A 123 15.98 32.29 12.17
N THR A 124 16.72 31.23 12.50
CA THR A 124 18.14 31.35 12.89
C THR A 124 18.97 31.94 11.75
N LEU A 125 18.77 31.48 10.51
CA LEU A 125 19.43 32.07 9.34
C LEU A 125 19.13 33.57 9.21
N ILE A 126 17.85 33.97 9.30
CA ILE A 126 17.45 35.38 9.18
C ILE A 126 18.10 36.22 10.28
N LEU A 127 18.08 35.75 11.53
CA LEU A 127 18.70 36.45 12.66
C LEU A 127 20.22 36.57 12.46
N THR A 128 20.90 35.52 12.02
CA THR A 128 22.33 35.58 11.69
C THR A 128 22.62 36.63 10.62
N ILE A 129 21.79 36.72 9.57
CA ILE A 129 21.94 37.72 8.50
C ILE A 129 21.77 39.15 9.03
N VAL A 130 20.80 39.37 9.92
CA VAL A 130 20.51 40.69 10.50
C VAL A 130 21.67 41.17 11.38
N TRP A 131 22.29 40.27 12.15
CA TRP A 131 23.37 40.58 13.09
C TRP A 131 24.73 40.84 12.42
N ILE A 132 24.91 40.46 11.15
CA ILE A 132 26.18 40.69 10.44
C ILE A 132 26.28 42.16 9.95
N PRO A 133 27.41 42.85 10.23
CA PRO A 133 27.65 44.22 9.78
C PRO A 133 27.53 44.37 8.25
N ARG A 134 26.96 45.50 7.80
CA ARG A 134 26.74 45.81 6.36
C ARG A 134 27.91 45.53 5.40
N PRO A 135 29.19 45.84 5.73
CA PRO A 135 30.30 45.57 4.82
C PRO A 135 30.60 44.06 4.63
N ALA A 136 30.13 43.19 5.51
CA ALA A 136 30.30 41.73 5.44
C ALA A 136 29.10 41.00 4.80
N ARG A 137 28.19 41.71 4.11
CA ARG A 137 26.95 41.12 3.57
C ARG A 137 27.05 40.48 2.19
N THR A 138 28.13 40.68 1.44
CA THR A 138 28.33 40.00 0.16
C THR A 138 28.54 38.48 0.32
N PRO A 139 29.33 37.96 1.29
CA PRO A 139 29.42 36.52 1.54
C PRO A 139 28.12 35.91 2.10
N ILE A 140 27.17 36.72 2.59
CA ILE A 140 25.86 36.23 3.07
C ILE A 140 25.05 35.58 1.95
N LEU A 141 25.17 36.07 0.72
CA LEU A 141 24.43 35.51 -0.41
C LEU A 141 24.90 34.09 -0.72
N ILE A 142 26.22 33.83 -0.58
CA ILE A 142 26.81 32.49 -0.66
C ILE A 142 26.22 31.60 0.43
N LEU A 143 26.17 32.08 1.68
CA LEU A 143 25.63 31.31 2.81
C LEU A 143 24.14 31.00 2.64
N VAL A 144 23.35 31.93 2.09
CA VAL A 144 21.93 31.72 1.76
C VAL A 144 21.77 30.68 0.65
N GLY A 145 22.63 30.70 -0.37
CA GLY A 145 22.67 29.68 -1.42
C GLY A 145 23.05 28.29 -0.90
N ILE A 146 24.05 28.21 -0.03
CA ILE A 146 24.46 26.97 0.65
C ILE A 146 23.31 26.47 1.53
N TRP A 147 22.62 27.36 2.27
CA TRP A 147 21.49 26.99 3.11
C TRP A 147 20.37 26.32 2.31
N PHE A 148 20.07 26.85 1.13
CA PHE A 148 19.11 26.24 0.22
C PHE A 148 19.61 24.90 -0.33
N ALA A 149 20.90 24.82 -0.69
CA ALA A 149 21.53 23.56 -1.10
C ALA A 149 21.39 22.46 -0.03
N LEU A 150 21.37 22.88 1.24
CA LEU A 150 21.19 22.02 2.40
C LEU A 150 19.71 21.79 2.77
N GLN A 151 18.74 22.25 2.00
CA GLN A 151 17.32 22.07 2.30
C GLN A 151 16.94 20.59 2.55
N PRO A 152 17.44 19.60 1.76
CA PRO A 152 17.14 18.20 2.04
C PRO A 152 17.67 17.74 3.40
N THR A 153 18.88 18.17 3.76
CA THR A 153 19.49 17.88 5.07
C THR A 153 18.83 18.64 6.22
N ILE A 154 18.33 19.87 6.00
CA ILE A 154 17.57 20.63 7.00
C ILE A 154 16.27 19.92 7.35
N VAL A 155 15.57 19.39 6.35
CA VAL A 155 14.34 18.61 6.57
C VAL A 155 14.63 17.34 7.37
N ALA A 156 15.72 16.62 7.05
CA ALA A 156 16.15 15.46 7.84
C ALA A 156 16.58 15.83 9.27
N ALA A 157 17.29 16.95 9.45
CA ALA A 157 17.66 17.46 10.77
C ALA A 157 16.43 17.88 11.59
N ALA A 158 15.45 18.51 10.96
CA ALA A 158 14.18 18.87 11.59
C ALA A 158 13.38 17.64 12.02
N GLU A 159 13.42 16.54 11.26
CA GLU A 159 12.87 15.26 11.70
C GLU A 159 13.60 14.73 12.93
N LEU A 160 14.93 14.71 12.92
CA LEU A 160 15.74 14.26 14.07
C LEU A 160 15.43 15.03 15.36
N LEU A 161 15.24 16.36 15.26
CA LEU A 161 14.82 17.19 16.39
C LEU A 161 13.41 16.84 16.90
N ASN A 162 12.51 16.40 16.02
CA ASN A 162 11.14 16.03 16.38
C ASN A 162 11.00 14.59 16.86
N VAL A 163 11.94 13.68 16.55
CA VAL A 163 11.92 12.27 17.01
C VAL A 163 11.53 12.10 18.50
N PRO A 164 12.12 12.82 19.48
CA PRO A 164 11.73 12.66 20.88
C PRO A 164 10.26 13.02 21.15
N VAL A 165 9.77 14.09 20.52
CA VAL A 165 8.37 14.52 20.63
C VAL A 165 7.44 13.51 19.97
N GLU A 166 7.79 13.01 18.77
CA GLU A 166 7.02 11.97 18.09
C GLU A 166 6.96 10.67 18.89
N LYS A 167 8.06 10.31 19.55
CA LYS A 167 8.12 9.14 20.44
C LYS A 167 7.20 9.33 21.64
N GLN A 168 7.23 10.50 22.29
CA GLN A 168 6.34 10.82 23.42
C GLN A 168 4.87 10.82 23.01
N VAL A 169 4.51 11.45 21.88
CA VAL A 169 3.14 11.46 21.35
C VAL A 169 2.67 10.03 21.08
N ARG A 170 3.50 9.21 20.43
CA ARG A 170 3.18 7.80 20.15
C ARG A 170 2.94 7.00 21.43
N GLN A 171 3.82 7.16 22.42
CA GLN A 171 3.70 6.49 23.72
C GLN A 171 2.43 6.93 24.46
N TYR A 172 2.13 8.23 24.45
CA TYR A 172 0.92 8.77 25.07
C TYR A 172 -0.36 8.18 24.44
N TYR A 173 -0.46 8.20 23.10
CA TYR A 173 -1.63 7.64 22.40
C TYR A 173 -1.77 6.13 22.62
N THR A 174 -0.65 5.40 22.61
CA THR A 174 -0.62 3.95 22.89
C THR A 174 -1.05 3.66 24.33
N ALA A 175 -0.58 4.43 25.30
CA ALA A 175 -0.95 4.28 26.70
C ALA A 175 -2.44 4.59 26.94
N LEU A 176 -2.98 5.61 26.26
CA LEU A 176 -4.40 5.93 26.31
C LEU A 176 -5.26 4.78 25.75
N ALA A 177 -4.86 4.22 24.61
CA ALA A 177 -5.54 3.09 23.99
C ALA A 177 -5.53 1.86 24.89
N ARG A 178 -4.36 1.51 25.44
CA ARG A 178 -4.20 0.39 26.38
C ARG A 178 -5.09 0.56 27.62
N ARG A 179 -5.12 1.77 28.20
CA ARG A 179 -5.99 2.08 29.36
C ARG A 179 -7.46 1.89 29.01
N LYS A 180 -7.90 2.37 27.85
CA LYS A 180 -9.28 2.25 27.39
C LYS A 180 -9.69 0.79 27.23
N ILE A 181 -8.91 -0.02 26.52
CA ILE A 181 -9.17 -1.47 26.38
C ILE A 181 -9.19 -2.15 27.75
N SER A 182 -8.21 -1.89 28.61
CA SER A 182 -8.17 -2.52 29.95
C SER A 182 -9.36 -2.15 30.84
N SER A 183 -10.07 -1.06 30.55
CA SER A 183 -11.26 -0.66 31.30
C SER A 183 -12.54 -1.37 30.82
N MET A 184 -12.50 -2.04 29.67
CA MET A 184 -13.63 -2.77 29.06
C MET A 184 -13.43 -4.27 29.28
N LYS A 185 -13.87 -4.78 30.43
CA LYS A 185 -13.56 -6.17 30.86
C LYS A 185 -14.16 -7.26 29.97
N ASP A 186 -15.30 -6.98 29.37
CA ASP A 186 -16.03 -7.94 28.54
C ASP A 186 -15.73 -7.77 27.04
N LEU A 187 -14.83 -6.85 26.66
CA LEU A 187 -14.45 -6.62 25.27
C LEU A 187 -13.65 -7.80 24.75
N GLN A 188 -14.16 -8.45 23.71
CA GLN A 188 -13.40 -9.43 22.94
C GLN A 188 -12.55 -8.73 21.89
N VAL A 189 -11.29 -9.11 21.77
CA VAL A 189 -10.37 -8.53 20.79
C VAL A 189 -9.91 -9.61 19.84
N ILE A 190 -10.20 -9.42 18.54
CA ILE A 190 -9.86 -10.35 17.46
C ILE A 190 -8.72 -9.73 16.66
N GLY A 191 -7.54 -10.34 16.71
CA GLY A 191 -6.38 -9.96 15.90
C GLY A 191 -6.37 -10.69 14.56
N VAL A 192 -6.13 -9.97 13.46
CA VAL A 192 -6.05 -10.54 12.11
C VAL A 192 -4.67 -10.24 11.51
N THR A 193 -3.86 -11.25 11.23
CA THR A 193 -2.54 -11.08 10.59
C THR A 193 -2.31 -12.04 9.43
N GLY A 194 -1.30 -11.75 8.61
CA GLY A 194 -0.91 -12.55 7.45
C GLY A 194 -0.22 -11.73 6.35
N SER A 195 0.36 -12.40 5.37
CA SER A 195 0.99 -11.76 4.21
C SER A 195 -0.04 -11.10 3.28
N TYR A 196 -1.20 -11.74 3.11
CA TYR A 196 -2.34 -11.27 2.30
C TYR A 196 -3.67 -11.68 2.98
N GLY A 197 -4.83 -11.28 2.46
CA GLY A 197 -6.16 -11.63 3.00
C GLY A 197 -6.62 -10.91 4.27
N LYS A 198 -5.70 -10.27 5.01
CA LYS A 198 -6.01 -9.60 6.30
C LYS A 198 -7.24 -8.67 6.27
N THR A 199 -7.29 -7.76 5.30
CA THR A 199 -8.36 -6.76 5.23
C THR A 199 -9.70 -7.43 4.90
N THR A 200 -9.71 -8.36 3.95
CA THR A 200 -10.88 -9.17 3.58
C THR A 200 -11.43 -9.93 4.78
N VAL A 201 -10.58 -10.65 5.50
CA VAL A 201 -10.96 -11.41 6.69
C VAL A 201 -11.48 -10.49 7.80
N LYS A 202 -10.79 -9.38 8.08
CA LYS A 202 -11.22 -8.41 9.10
C LYS A 202 -12.60 -7.81 8.77
N ASP A 203 -12.81 -7.38 7.53
CA ASP A 203 -14.09 -6.81 7.09
C ASP A 203 -15.22 -7.87 7.11
N ALA A 204 -14.93 -9.10 6.68
CA ALA A 204 -15.89 -10.21 6.74
C ALA A 204 -16.26 -10.59 8.18
N ILE A 205 -15.28 -10.72 9.08
CA ILE A 205 -15.53 -10.97 10.51
C ILE A 205 -16.41 -9.86 11.10
N ALA A 206 -16.05 -8.60 10.85
CA ALA A 206 -16.81 -7.48 11.40
C ALA A 206 -18.24 -7.43 10.84
N GLN A 207 -18.44 -7.68 9.55
CA GLN A 207 -19.74 -7.68 8.92
C GLN A 207 -20.65 -8.80 9.45
N ILE A 208 -20.13 -10.02 9.59
CA ILE A 208 -20.89 -11.15 10.14
C ILE A 208 -21.17 -10.91 11.63
N LEU A 209 -20.18 -10.55 12.43
CA LEU A 209 -20.38 -10.33 13.87
C LEU A 209 -21.31 -9.15 14.18
N SER A 210 -21.37 -8.14 13.32
CA SER A 210 -22.27 -6.99 13.48
C SER A 210 -23.76 -7.35 13.37
N THR A 211 -24.13 -8.56 12.94
CA THR A 211 -25.53 -8.99 12.94
C THR A 211 -26.06 -9.25 14.36
N GLN A 212 -25.18 -9.48 15.33
CA GLN A 212 -25.55 -9.82 16.71
C GLN A 212 -24.84 -8.95 17.76
N TYR A 213 -23.62 -8.50 17.47
CA TYR A 213 -22.78 -7.76 18.41
C TYR A 213 -22.53 -6.32 17.97
N ARG A 214 -22.19 -5.46 18.93
CA ARG A 214 -21.61 -4.14 18.63
C ARG A 214 -20.12 -4.29 18.33
N VAL A 215 -19.78 -4.17 17.05
CA VAL A 215 -18.40 -4.39 16.57
C VAL A 215 -17.73 -3.07 16.20
N CYS A 216 -16.52 -2.88 16.70
CA CYS A 216 -15.58 -1.87 16.19
C CYS A 216 -14.49 -2.57 15.37
N GLN A 217 -14.08 -1.96 14.25
CA GLN A 217 -12.98 -2.47 13.45
C GLN A 217 -11.99 -1.39 13.02
N THR A 218 -10.76 -1.80 12.71
CA THR A 218 -9.77 -0.91 12.09
C THR A 218 -10.22 -0.48 10.69
N PRO A 219 -10.26 0.84 10.38
CA PRO A 219 -10.66 1.32 9.07
C PRO A 219 -9.58 1.03 8.02
N GLY A 220 -9.97 0.59 6.82
CA GLY A 220 -9.02 0.24 5.76
C GLY A 220 -7.87 -0.63 6.27
N SER A 221 -6.63 -0.26 5.92
CA SER A 221 -5.40 -0.93 6.37
C SER A 221 -4.72 -0.23 7.56
N TYR A 222 -5.49 0.27 8.53
CA TYR A 222 -4.93 0.83 9.77
C TYR A 222 -4.39 -0.29 10.66
N ASN A 223 -3.16 -0.71 10.36
CA ASN A 223 -2.57 -1.95 10.88
C ASN A 223 -1.22 -1.77 11.60
N THR A 224 -0.86 -0.52 11.89
CA THR A 224 0.34 -0.15 12.65
C THR A 224 -0.02 0.24 14.09
N ARG A 225 0.97 0.33 14.99
CA ARG A 225 0.74 0.72 16.40
C ARG A 225 -0.07 2.01 16.51
N MET A 226 0.29 3.03 15.73
CA MET A 226 -0.45 4.30 15.73
C MET A 226 -1.84 4.17 15.10
N GLY A 227 -1.99 3.37 14.04
CA GLY A 227 -3.30 3.10 13.43
C GLY A 227 -4.28 2.45 14.41
N LEU A 228 -3.83 1.43 15.14
CA LEU A 228 -4.64 0.77 16.17
C LEU A 228 -4.91 1.70 17.35
N ALA A 229 -3.89 2.39 17.88
CA ALA A 229 -4.08 3.32 18.99
C ALA A 229 -5.11 4.41 18.65
N ARG A 230 -5.06 4.97 17.43
CA ARG A 230 -6.07 5.94 16.98
C ARG A 230 -7.45 5.32 16.85
N THR A 231 -7.57 4.13 16.27
CA THR A 231 -8.86 3.42 16.15
C THR A 231 -9.49 3.20 17.53
N VAL A 232 -8.70 2.72 18.49
CA VAL A 232 -9.15 2.50 19.87
C VAL A 232 -9.56 3.83 20.52
N ASN A 233 -8.73 4.86 20.43
CA ASN A 233 -9.02 6.13 21.10
C ASN A 233 -10.21 6.87 20.47
N GLU A 234 -10.29 6.91 19.15
CA GLU A 234 -11.23 7.75 18.38
C GLU A 234 -12.54 7.03 18.03
N LYS A 235 -12.53 5.70 17.83
CA LYS A 235 -13.68 4.95 17.28
C LYS A 235 -14.29 3.93 18.24
N LEU A 236 -13.48 3.20 19.01
CA LEU A 236 -14.00 2.20 19.96
C LEU A 236 -14.86 2.88 21.02
N ARG A 237 -16.09 2.43 21.21
CA ARG A 237 -17.03 2.95 22.22
C ARG A 237 -17.13 1.98 23.38
N LYS A 238 -17.62 2.46 24.52
CA LYS A 238 -17.71 1.66 25.76
C LYS A 238 -18.69 0.48 25.65
N ASP A 239 -19.66 0.61 24.75
CA ASP A 239 -20.72 -0.34 24.46
C ASP A 239 -20.38 -1.27 23.29
N ASP A 240 -19.20 -1.14 22.68
CA ASP A 240 -18.72 -2.13 21.72
C ASP A 240 -18.29 -3.41 22.47
N GLU A 241 -18.73 -4.56 21.97
CA GLU A 241 -18.52 -5.88 22.57
C GLU A 241 -17.34 -6.59 21.92
N ILE A 242 -17.05 -6.27 20.65
CA ILE A 242 -15.97 -6.89 19.87
C ILE A 242 -15.15 -5.82 19.18
N PHE A 243 -13.82 -5.94 19.26
CA PHE A 243 -12.86 -5.14 18.49
C PHE A 243 -12.07 -6.04 17.53
N VAL A 244 -12.29 -5.88 16.23
CA VAL A 244 -11.57 -6.60 15.16
C VAL A 244 -10.46 -5.72 14.61
N CYS A 245 -9.21 -6.16 14.76
CA CYS A 245 -8.05 -5.35 14.38
C CYS A 245 -7.13 -6.06 13.40
N GLU A 246 -6.86 -5.37 12.28
CA GLU A 246 -5.84 -5.79 11.33
C GLU A 246 -4.45 -5.50 11.89
N MET A 247 -3.55 -6.48 11.86
CA MET A 247 -2.18 -6.37 12.39
C MET A 247 -1.15 -6.61 11.29
N GLY A 248 -0.47 -5.53 10.92
CA GLY A 248 0.56 -5.50 9.88
C GLY A 248 1.95 -5.48 10.50
N ALA A 249 2.90 -6.16 9.84
CA ALA A 249 4.30 -6.11 10.22
C ALA A 249 5.21 -6.29 9.00
N ARG A 250 6.37 -5.64 9.08
CA ARG A 250 7.52 -5.69 8.18
C ARG A 250 8.79 -6.17 8.90
N GLN A 251 8.80 -6.20 10.23
CA GLN A 251 9.92 -6.64 11.05
C GLN A 251 9.45 -7.53 12.22
N VAL A 252 10.38 -8.31 12.75
CA VAL A 252 10.15 -9.17 13.94
C VAL A 252 9.88 -8.29 15.16
N GLY A 253 8.91 -8.70 15.99
CA GLY A 253 8.45 -8.00 17.19
C GLY A 253 7.36 -6.96 16.92
N GLU A 254 7.06 -6.62 15.66
CA GLU A 254 6.01 -5.63 15.38
C GLU A 254 4.60 -6.18 15.63
N ILE A 255 4.33 -7.48 15.50
CA ILE A 255 3.00 -8.04 15.84
C ILE A 255 2.86 -8.17 17.35
N GLU A 256 3.91 -8.66 18.03
CA GLU A 256 4.02 -8.67 19.49
C GLU A 256 3.72 -7.28 20.08
N GLU A 257 4.30 -6.24 19.49
CA GLU A 257 4.07 -4.84 19.87
C GLU A 257 2.60 -4.41 19.83
N LEU A 258 1.85 -4.89 18.83
CA LEU A 258 0.41 -4.62 18.68
C LEU A 258 -0.39 -5.44 19.69
N CYS A 259 -0.05 -6.72 19.86
CA CYS A 259 -0.70 -7.61 20.81
C CYS A 259 -0.56 -7.11 22.25
N ASP A 260 0.61 -6.60 22.62
CA ASP A 260 0.87 -5.95 23.92
C ASP A 260 -0.03 -4.75 24.21
N MET A 261 -0.50 -4.08 23.16
CA MET A 261 -1.41 -2.93 23.29
C MET A 261 -2.86 -3.37 23.44
N VAL A 262 -3.31 -4.33 22.62
CA VAL A 262 -4.74 -4.66 22.49
C VAL A 262 -5.16 -5.95 23.18
N ARG A 263 -4.22 -6.82 23.56
CA ARG A 263 -4.42 -8.10 24.25
C ARG A 263 -5.52 -8.97 23.59
N PRO A 264 -5.26 -9.50 22.39
CA PRO A 264 -6.24 -10.27 21.64
C PRO A 264 -6.67 -11.54 22.41
N THR A 265 -7.97 -11.79 22.44
CA THR A 265 -8.60 -13.03 22.98
C THR A 265 -8.93 -14.03 21.88
N ALA A 266 -8.80 -13.62 20.62
CA ALA A 266 -8.78 -14.52 19.47
C ALA A 266 -7.81 -13.99 18.42
N GLY A 267 -7.22 -14.88 17.63
CA GLY A 267 -6.25 -14.53 16.59
C GLY A 267 -6.40 -15.39 15.36
N ILE A 268 -6.37 -14.76 14.20
CA ILE A 268 -6.42 -15.44 12.91
C ILE A 268 -5.18 -15.12 12.06
N ILE A 269 -4.49 -16.17 11.60
CA ILE A 269 -3.48 -16.06 10.55
C ILE A 269 -4.12 -16.45 9.22
N THR A 270 -4.20 -15.48 8.30
CA THR A 270 -4.83 -15.64 6.98
C THR A 270 -3.94 -16.40 6.00
N ALA A 271 -2.67 -16.02 5.89
CA ALA A 271 -1.68 -16.68 5.06
C ALA A 271 -0.25 -16.27 5.41
N ILE A 272 0.70 -17.12 5.09
CA ILE A 272 2.14 -16.82 5.12
C ILE A 272 2.70 -17.02 3.72
N GLY A 273 3.39 -16.00 3.22
CA GLY A 273 4.06 -16.01 1.92
C GLY A 273 5.17 -14.96 1.87
N ASN A 274 5.92 -14.92 0.76
CA ASN A 274 7.20 -14.20 0.62
C ASN A 274 7.10 -12.65 0.55
N ARG A 275 5.97 -12.07 0.97
CA ARG A 275 5.78 -10.62 0.98
C ARG A 275 6.70 -9.95 2.00
N HIS A 276 7.33 -8.84 1.61
CA HIS A 276 8.28 -8.08 2.44
C HIS A 276 9.53 -8.87 2.84
N LEU A 277 9.94 -9.85 2.05
CA LEU A 277 11.14 -10.64 2.31
C LEU A 277 12.39 -9.76 2.49
N ASP A 278 12.49 -8.65 1.76
CA ASP A 278 13.59 -7.69 1.88
C ASP A 278 13.75 -7.10 3.29
N THR A 279 12.63 -6.85 3.99
CA THR A 279 12.64 -6.28 5.34
C THR A 279 12.69 -7.36 6.42
N PHE A 280 12.12 -8.54 6.15
CA PHE A 280 12.16 -9.67 7.07
C PHE A 280 13.47 -10.46 6.99
N HIS A 281 14.25 -10.32 5.92
CA HIS A 281 15.50 -11.02 5.61
C HIS A 281 15.38 -12.55 5.42
N SER A 282 14.31 -13.21 5.91
CA SER A 282 14.08 -14.64 5.71
C SER A 282 12.61 -15.02 5.88
N VAL A 283 12.18 -16.11 5.22
CA VAL A 283 10.85 -16.71 5.40
C VAL A 283 10.62 -17.14 6.86
N ARG A 284 11.66 -17.65 7.52
CA ARG A 284 11.62 -18.01 8.95
C ARG A 284 11.21 -16.83 9.83
N ASN A 285 11.71 -15.63 9.52
CA ASN A 285 11.33 -14.42 10.24
C ASN A 285 9.88 -14.02 9.95
N ILE A 286 9.40 -14.16 8.71
CA ILE A 286 7.98 -13.94 8.37
C ILE A 286 7.10 -14.88 9.21
N VAL A 287 7.41 -16.17 9.22
CA VAL A 287 6.69 -17.17 10.03
C VAL A 287 6.70 -16.79 11.50
N LYS A 288 7.89 -16.54 12.07
CA LYS A 288 8.04 -16.14 13.47
C LYS A 288 7.15 -14.94 13.80
N THR A 289 7.17 -13.90 12.96
CA THR A 289 6.40 -12.68 13.19
C THR A 289 4.90 -12.88 13.11
N ARG A 290 4.39 -13.73 12.21
CA ARG A 290 2.94 -14.01 12.18
C ARG A 290 2.49 -14.81 13.39
N TYR A 291 3.35 -15.69 13.90
CA TYR A 291 3.06 -16.51 15.08
C TYR A 291 3.10 -15.71 16.40
N GLU A 292 3.71 -14.52 16.44
CA GLU A 292 3.63 -13.61 17.60
C GLU A 292 2.17 -13.31 18.01
N LEU A 293 1.23 -13.32 17.05
CA LEU A 293 -0.20 -13.19 17.35
C LEU A 293 -0.74 -14.42 18.10
N LEU A 294 -0.37 -15.61 17.64
CA LEU A 294 -0.83 -16.85 18.28
C LEU A 294 -0.20 -17.03 19.66
N ASP A 295 1.09 -16.67 19.83
CA ASP A 295 1.76 -16.62 21.14
C ASP A 295 0.99 -15.73 22.13
N ALA A 296 0.55 -14.54 21.69
CA ALA A 296 -0.20 -13.62 22.53
C ALA A 296 -1.61 -14.12 22.88
N VAL A 297 -2.29 -14.79 21.94
CA VAL A 297 -3.62 -15.34 22.15
C VAL A 297 -3.57 -16.56 23.06
N ASP A 298 -2.61 -17.46 22.86
CA ASP A 298 -2.36 -18.64 23.70
C ASP A 298 -2.13 -18.22 25.16
N ALA A 299 -1.35 -17.16 25.39
CA ALA A 299 -1.13 -16.60 26.72
C ALA A 299 -2.40 -16.11 27.44
N THR A 300 -3.50 -15.89 26.71
CA THR A 300 -4.81 -15.54 27.26
C THR A 300 -5.79 -16.71 27.36
N GLY A 301 -5.41 -17.90 26.86
CA GLY A 301 -6.32 -19.03 26.67
C GLY A 301 -7.36 -18.79 25.58
N GLY A 302 -7.05 -17.90 24.64
CA GLY A 302 -7.94 -17.48 23.57
C GLY A 302 -8.01 -18.45 22.39
N GLN A 303 -8.88 -18.15 21.43
CA GLN A 303 -9.09 -19.01 20.25
C GLN A 303 -8.16 -18.63 19.09
N MET A 304 -7.47 -19.63 18.55
CA MET A 304 -6.53 -19.47 17.45
C MET A 304 -7.11 -20.07 16.17
N PHE A 305 -7.05 -19.33 15.06
CA PHE A 305 -7.55 -19.74 13.76
C PHE A 305 -6.44 -19.67 12.72
N VAL A 306 -6.28 -20.71 11.91
CA VAL A 306 -5.19 -20.79 10.94
C VAL A 306 -5.67 -21.38 9.62
N ASN A 307 -5.19 -20.80 8.52
CA ASN A 307 -5.43 -21.33 7.18
C ASN A 307 -4.65 -22.64 6.99
N GLY A 308 -5.37 -23.76 6.94
CA GLY A 308 -4.80 -25.12 6.82
C GLY A 308 -4.35 -25.48 5.40
N ASP A 309 -4.79 -24.73 4.39
CA ASP A 309 -4.34 -24.90 3.00
C ASP A 309 -2.96 -24.23 2.76
N ASN A 310 -2.55 -23.29 3.63
CA ASN A 310 -1.24 -22.63 3.49
C ASN A 310 -0.11 -23.54 3.99
N MET A 311 0.75 -23.98 3.07
CA MET A 311 1.84 -24.92 3.36
C MET A 311 2.80 -24.44 4.45
N LEU A 312 3.15 -23.15 4.48
CA LEU A 312 4.08 -22.60 5.48
C LEU A 312 3.47 -22.63 6.89
N ILE A 313 2.18 -22.33 7.02
CA ILE A 313 1.44 -22.48 8.28
C ILE A 313 1.43 -23.96 8.70
N ARG A 314 1.05 -24.86 7.79
CA ARG A 314 0.97 -26.30 8.06
C ARG A 314 2.31 -26.89 8.53
N GLN A 315 3.41 -26.53 7.88
CA GLN A 315 4.76 -27.01 8.22
C GLN A 315 5.31 -26.46 9.55
N HIS A 316 4.85 -25.28 9.99
CA HIS A 316 5.35 -24.61 11.18
C HIS A 316 4.34 -24.59 12.32
N MET A 317 3.26 -25.37 12.23
CA MET A 317 2.20 -25.40 13.22
C MET A 317 2.70 -25.93 14.57
N ARG A 318 2.43 -25.19 15.64
CA ARG A 318 2.89 -25.51 17.01
C ARG A 318 1.78 -25.59 18.05
N TYR A 319 0.57 -25.14 17.71
CA TYR A 319 -0.58 -25.11 18.61
C TYR A 319 -1.57 -26.20 18.16
N PRO A 320 -1.64 -27.34 18.86
CA PRO A 320 -2.52 -28.44 18.47
C PRO A 320 -4.01 -28.07 18.55
N ASP A 321 -4.36 -27.13 19.42
CA ASP A 321 -5.74 -26.69 19.66
C ASP A 321 -6.22 -25.59 18.70
N ALA A 322 -5.38 -25.16 17.75
CA ALA A 322 -5.81 -24.15 16.80
C ALA A 322 -6.83 -24.73 15.79
N ILE A 323 -7.82 -23.91 15.50
CA ILE A 323 -8.91 -24.24 14.59
C ILE A 323 -8.43 -23.99 13.16
N THR A 324 -8.37 -25.05 12.36
CA THR A 324 -7.96 -24.97 10.96
C THR A 324 -9.14 -24.68 10.05
N TYR A 325 -8.94 -23.86 9.03
CA TYR A 325 -9.92 -23.62 7.97
C TYR A 325 -9.28 -23.70 6.59
N GLY A 326 -10.02 -24.14 5.59
CA GLY A 326 -9.52 -24.29 4.21
C GLY A 326 -10.41 -25.15 3.33
N PHE A 327 -9.96 -25.48 2.13
CA PHE A 327 -10.63 -26.47 1.27
C PHE A 327 -10.17 -27.90 1.55
N SER A 328 -9.03 -28.08 2.22
CA SER A 328 -8.55 -29.40 2.60
C SER A 328 -9.48 -30.05 3.64
N ARG A 329 -9.82 -31.34 3.41
CA ARG A 329 -10.75 -32.10 4.27
C ARG A 329 -10.22 -32.41 5.67
N ASP A 330 -8.93 -32.18 5.92
CA ASP A 330 -8.31 -32.28 7.24
C ASP A 330 -8.47 -30.98 8.07
N CYS A 331 -9.05 -29.92 7.50
CA CYS A 331 -9.37 -28.70 8.24
C CYS A 331 -10.62 -28.89 9.11
N SER A 332 -10.64 -28.27 10.30
CA SER A 332 -11.81 -28.26 11.19
C SER A 332 -13.03 -27.61 10.53
N TYR A 333 -12.81 -26.52 9.80
CA TYR A 333 -13.78 -25.92 8.90
C TYR A 333 -13.31 -26.16 7.47
N HIS A 334 -14.00 -27.01 6.72
CA HIS A 334 -13.63 -27.29 5.35
C HIS A 334 -14.74 -26.86 4.38
N GLY A 335 -14.35 -26.29 3.25
CA GLY A 335 -15.30 -25.86 2.23
C GLY A 335 -15.19 -26.58 0.89
N ALA A 336 -16.16 -26.30 0.04
CA ALA A 336 -16.17 -26.72 -1.36
C ALA A 336 -16.71 -25.58 -2.23
N LEU A 337 -16.03 -25.29 -3.33
CA LEU A 337 -16.55 -24.41 -4.36
C LEU A 337 -17.59 -25.19 -5.16
N LEU A 338 -18.83 -24.70 -5.19
CA LEU A 338 -19.95 -25.34 -5.89
C LEU A 338 -20.09 -24.79 -7.31
N SER A 339 -20.00 -23.47 -7.46
CA SER A 339 -19.99 -22.79 -8.76
C SER A 339 -19.33 -21.41 -8.69
N GLN A 340 -18.87 -20.91 -9.83
CA GLN A 340 -18.40 -19.53 -9.99
C GLN A 340 -18.83 -19.01 -11.35
N ASP A 341 -19.45 -17.83 -11.38
CA ASP A 341 -19.90 -17.17 -12.61
C ASP A 341 -19.86 -15.64 -12.47
N ILE A 342 -20.47 -14.93 -13.43
CA ILE A 342 -20.48 -13.46 -13.47
C ILE A 342 -21.29 -12.80 -12.33
N THR A 343 -22.01 -13.57 -11.54
CA THR A 343 -22.73 -13.11 -10.34
C THR A 343 -21.90 -13.26 -9.07
N GLY A 344 -20.86 -14.11 -9.10
CA GLY A 344 -19.98 -14.35 -7.98
C GLY A 344 -19.63 -15.83 -7.80
N SER A 345 -19.40 -16.23 -6.56
CA SER A 345 -19.07 -17.60 -6.17
C SER A 345 -20.13 -18.16 -5.24
N THR A 346 -20.48 -19.44 -5.43
CA THR A 346 -21.30 -20.22 -4.51
C THR A 346 -20.44 -21.32 -3.90
N PHE A 347 -20.42 -21.40 -2.57
CA PHE A 347 -19.56 -22.34 -1.83
C PHE A 347 -20.25 -22.84 -0.57
N SER A 348 -19.86 -24.03 -0.12
CA SER A 348 -20.30 -24.60 1.15
C SER A 348 -19.18 -24.59 2.18
N VAL A 349 -19.54 -24.57 3.46
CA VAL A 349 -18.63 -24.75 4.59
C VAL A 349 -19.23 -25.77 5.55
N THR A 350 -18.43 -26.76 5.93
CA THR A 350 -18.75 -27.73 6.97
C THR A 350 -17.89 -27.46 8.19
N GLY A 351 -18.52 -27.29 9.34
CA GLY A 351 -17.86 -27.11 10.64
C GLY A 351 -17.54 -28.44 11.33
N PRO A 352 -16.78 -28.40 12.43
CA PRO A 352 -16.27 -29.60 13.09
C PRO A 352 -17.37 -30.47 13.71
N ASP A 353 -18.51 -29.88 14.06
CA ASP A 353 -19.66 -30.57 14.66
C ASP A 353 -20.70 -31.01 13.60
N GLY A 354 -20.31 -31.07 12.32
CA GLY A 354 -21.20 -31.43 11.21
C GLY A 354 -22.16 -30.30 10.78
N GLN A 355 -22.00 -29.11 11.35
CA GLN A 355 -22.73 -27.91 10.93
C GLN A 355 -22.43 -27.63 9.45
N TYR A 356 -23.44 -27.24 8.68
CA TYR A 356 -23.31 -26.97 7.26
C TYR A 356 -23.92 -25.61 6.93
N GLY A 357 -23.20 -24.84 6.12
CA GLY A 357 -23.70 -23.60 5.53
C GLY A 357 -23.36 -23.55 4.05
N GLU A 358 -24.31 -23.05 3.25
CA GLU A 358 -24.10 -22.75 1.83
C GLU A 358 -24.27 -21.26 1.62
N TYR A 359 -23.34 -20.67 0.89
CA TYR A 359 -23.18 -19.23 0.77
C TYR A 359 -22.98 -18.83 -0.67
N HIS A 360 -23.59 -17.72 -1.04
CA HIS A 360 -23.31 -17.02 -2.28
C HIS A 360 -22.65 -15.67 -1.94
N THR A 361 -21.62 -15.29 -2.70
CA THR A 361 -20.88 -14.04 -2.51
C THR A 361 -20.45 -13.45 -3.84
N ARG A 362 -20.32 -12.12 -3.92
CA ARG A 362 -19.76 -11.43 -5.09
C ARG A 362 -18.25 -11.60 -5.22
N LEU A 363 -17.58 -12.10 -4.17
CA LEU A 363 -16.14 -12.34 -4.20
C LEU A 363 -15.81 -13.52 -5.13
N LEU A 364 -14.74 -13.35 -5.90
CA LEU A 364 -14.24 -14.36 -6.82
C LEU A 364 -12.93 -14.95 -6.33
N GLY A 365 -12.62 -16.16 -6.79
CA GLY A 365 -11.32 -16.78 -6.61
C GLY A 365 -11.13 -17.45 -5.26
N ARG A 366 -10.37 -18.54 -5.29
CA ARG A 366 -10.21 -19.47 -4.17
C ARG A 366 -9.68 -18.79 -2.91
N TYR A 367 -8.76 -17.82 -3.01
CA TYR A 367 -8.21 -17.12 -1.84
C TYR A 367 -9.26 -16.32 -1.07
N ASN A 368 -10.14 -15.60 -1.77
CA ASN A 368 -11.22 -14.87 -1.10
C ASN A 368 -12.15 -15.84 -0.37
N LEU A 369 -12.43 -17.02 -0.94
CA LEU A 369 -13.26 -18.03 -0.29
C LEU A 369 -12.58 -18.65 0.93
N VAL A 370 -11.26 -18.89 0.90
CA VAL A 370 -10.52 -19.31 2.11
C VAL A 370 -10.56 -18.25 3.20
N ASP A 371 -10.40 -16.97 2.84
CA ASP A 371 -10.54 -15.85 3.76
C ASP A 371 -11.95 -15.81 4.38
N LEU A 372 -13.01 -16.00 3.57
CA LEU A 372 -14.38 -16.09 4.06
C LEU A 372 -14.60 -17.29 5.00
N MET A 373 -14.02 -18.46 4.70
CA MET A 373 -14.07 -19.62 5.59
C MET A 373 -13.43 -19.33 6.95
N GLY A 374 -12.32 -18.59 6.97
CA GLY A 374 -11.71 -18.12 8.21
C GLY A 374 -12.63 -17.18 9.00
N ALA A 375 -13.31 -16.25 8.32
CA ALA A 375 -14.28 -15.36 8.95
C ALA A 375 -15.52 -16.11 9.48
N ILE A 376 -16.02 -17.09 8.75
CA ILE A 376 -17.13 -17.98 9.15
C ILE A 376 -16.72 -18.79 10.39
N ALA A 377 -15.51 -19.35 10.41
CA ALA A 377 -15.01 -20.11 11.56
C ALA A 377 -14.95 -19.25 12.81
N VAL A 378 -14.42 -18.02 12.71
CA VAL A 378 -14.39 -17.05 13.82
C VAL A 378 -15.81 -16.71 14.28
N ALA A 379 -16.70 -16.30 13.38
CA ALA A 379 -18.07 -15.91 13.74
C ALA A 379 -18.87 -17.07 14.35
N ASN A 380 -18.67 -18.29 13.84
CA ASN A 380 -19.33 -19.48 14.34
C ASN A 380 -18.90 -19.81 15.77
N ARG A 381 -17.59 -19.74 16.04
CA ARG A 381 -17.04 -19.90 17.39
C ARG A 381 -17.39 -18.77 18.35
N SER A 382 -17.67 -17.58 17.82
CA SER A 382 -18.25 -16.46 18.58
C SER A 382 -19.76 -16.63 18.84
N GLY A 383 -20.41 -17.69 18.35
CA GLY A 383 -21.80 -18.03 18.69
C GLY A 383 -22.83 -17.68 17.62
N ILE A 384 -22.42 -17.25 16.42
CA ILE A 384 -23.36 -17.03 15.30
C ILE A 384 -23.59 -18.37 14.56
N PRO A 385 -24.84 -18.85 14.46
CA PRO A 385 -25.15 -20.04 13.66
C PRO A 385 -24.79 -19.85 12.19
N MET A 386 -24.25 -20.88 11.52
CA MET A 386 -23.85 -20.83 10.11
C MET A 386 -24.99 -20.37 9.17
N GLU A 387 -26.22 -20.78 9.45
CA GLU A 387 -27.43 -20.39 8.73
C GLU A 387 -27.72 -18.87 8.78
N ASN A 388 -27.30 -18.20 9.85
CA ASN A 388 -27.51 -16.76 10.03
C ASN A 388 -26.46 -15.92 9.29
N MET A 389 -25.45 -16.55 8.67
CA MET A 389 -24.37 -15.87 7.97
C MET A 389 -24.66 -15.66 6.47
N VAL A 390 -25.73 -16.23 5.93
CA VAL A 390 -26.06 -16.16 4.49
C VAL A 390 -26.18 -14.73 3.99
N SER A 391 -27.05 -13.93 4.62
CA SER A 391 -27.26 -12.53 4.25
C SER A 391 -26.02 -11.64 4.41
N PRO A 392 -25.29 -11.65 5.55
CA PRO A 392 -24.10 -10.81 5.68
C PRO A 392 -22.98 -11.22 4.72
N ILE A 393 -22.81 -12.50 4.38
CA ILE A 393 -21.80 -12.94 3.39
C ILE A 393 -22.17 -12.51 1.96
N ALA A 394 -23.45 -12.62 1.60
CA ALA A 394 -23.94 -12.17 0.29
C ALA A 394 -23.78 -10.66 0.09
N ALA A 395 -23.85 -9.88 1.18
CA ALA A 395 -23.68 -8.44 1.17
C ALA A 395 -22.20 -7.97 1.22
N LEU A 396 -21.22 -8.88 1.22
CA LEU A 396 -19.81 -8.48 1.18
C LEU A 396 -19.46 -7.93 -0.20
N GLU A 397 -18.87 -6.73 -0.19
CA GLU A 397 -18.41 -6.07 -1.41
C GLU A 397 -16.93 -6.42 -1.68
N PRO A 398 -16.56 -6.71 -2.94
CA PRO A 398 -15.16 -6.92 -3.28
C PRO A 398 -14.35 -5.64 -3.13
N SER A 399 -13.12 -5.79 -2.64
CA SER A 399 -12.19 -4.67 -2.57
C SER A 399 -11.83 -4.20 -3.98
N PRO A 400 -11.78 -2.87 -4.25
CA PRO A 400 -11.34 -2.37 -5.54
C PRO A 400 -9.99 -2.98 -5.95
N HIS A 401 -9.87 -3.36 -7.22
CA HIS A 401 -8.65 -3.94 -7.82
C HIS A 401 -8.18 -5.29 -7.25
N ARG A 402 -9.03 -6.02 -6.53
CA ARG A 402 -8.76 -7.40 -6.07
C ARG A 402 -9.84 -8.36 -6.56
N LEU A 403 -9.60 -8.92 -7.75
CA LEU A 403 -10.60 -9.68 -8.50
C LEU A 403 -11.95 -8.95 -8.59
N TYR A 404 -11.91 -7.63 -8.73
CA TYR A 404 -13.09 -6.78 -8.74
C TYR A 404 -13.78 -6.90 -10.10
N MET A 405 -14.96 -7.50 -10.11
CA MET A 405 -15.69 -7.75 -11.35
C MET A 405 -16.69 -6.63 -11.66
N THR A 406 -16.65 -6.17 -12.92
CA THR A 406 -17.62 -5.23 -13.48
C THR A 406 -18.18 -5.76 -14.79
N MET A 407 -19.43 -5.41 -15.10
CA MET A 407 -20.08 -5.76 -16.36
C MET A 407 -20.11 -4.56 -17.29
N THR A 408 -19.68 -4.76 -18.54
CA THR A 408 -19.79 -3.77 -19.63
C THR A 408 -20.43 -4.46 -20.85
N GLY A 409 -21.76 -4.38 -20.95
CA GLY A 409 -22.51 -5.10 -21.97
C GLY A 409 -22.36 -6.62 -21.80
N ARG A 410 -21.86 -7.32 -22.83
CA ARG A 410 -21.62 -8.78 -22.84
C ARG A 410 -20.31 -9.21 -22.18
N ARG A 411 -19.52 -8.24 -21.70
CA ARG A 411 -18.17 -8.47 -21.18
C ARG A 411 -18.12 -8.29 -19.67
N ALA A 412 -17.65 -9.30 -18.97
CA ALA A 412 -17.20 -9.15 -17.60
C ALA A 412 -15.73 -8.70 -17.62
N VAL A 413 -15.37 -7.74 -16.78
CA VAL A 413 -13.99 -7.30 -16.58
C VAL A 413 -13.64 -7.55 -15.12
N ILE A 414 -12.67 -8.43 -14.89
CA ILE A 414 -12.08 -8.72 -13.58
C ILE A 414 -10.82 -7.87 -13.45
N ASP A 415 -10.81 -6.93 -12.52
CA ASP A 415 -9.67 -6.08 -12.21
C ASP A 415 -8.90 -6.64 -11.02
N ASP A 416 -7.69 -7.15 -11.26
CA ASP A 416 -6.77 -7.68 -10.26
C ASP A 416 -5.39 -6.97 -10.29
N THR A 417 -5.41 -5.67 -10.56
CA THR A 417 -4.18 -4.88 -10.80
C THR A 417 -3.42 -4.44 -9.54
N ASP A 418 -3.96 -4.69 -8.33
CA ASP A 418 -3.30 -4.42 -7.03
C ASP A 418 -2.40 -5.58 -6.57
N ASN A 419 -2.46 -6.74 -7.23
CA ASN A 419 -1.62 -7.89 -6.88
C ASN A 419 -0.20 -7.74 -7.43
N SER A 420 0.78 -8.18 -6.64
CA SER A 420 2.20 -7.97 -6.91
C SER A 420 3.07 -9.19 -6.57
N TYR A 421 2.47 -10.38 -6.50
CA TYR A 421 3.17 -11.59 -6.07
C TYR A 421 2.69 -12.84 -6.84
N PRO A 422 3.58 -13.82 -7.12
CA PRO A 422 3.27 -14.95 -8.01
C PRO A 422 2.07 -15.81 -7.59
N ASP A 423 1.88 -16.03 -6.28
CA ASP A 423 0.76 -16.83 -5.78
C ASP A 423 -0.60 -16.21 -6.15
N ALA A 424 -0.72 -14.88 -6.14
CA ALA A 424 -1.95 -14.20 -6.54
C ALA A 424 -2.25 -14.38 -8.03
N VAL A 425 -1.21 -14.25 -8.88
CA VAL A 425 -1.32 -14.46 -10.33
C VAL A 425 -1.83 -15.86 -10.64
N ALA A 426 -1.36 -16.87 -9.90
CA ALA A 426 -1.83 -18.24 -10.05
C ALA A 426 -3.34 -18.35 -9.82
N VAL A 427 -3.84 -17.71 -8.77
CA VAL A 427 -5.26 -17.75 -8.40
C VAL A 427 -6.12 -16.90 -9.32
N SER A 428 -5.65 -15.77 -9.84
CA SER A 428 -6.40 -14.98 -10.80
C SER A 428 -6.56 -15.73 -12.13
N LEU A 429 -5.50 -16.41 -12.59
CA LEU A 429 -5.56 -17.29 -13.76
C LEU A 429 -6.48 -18.49 -13.53
N GLU A 430 -6.42 -19.14 -12.36
CA GLU A 430 -7.38 -20.20 -11.99
C GLU A 430 -8.82 -19.64 -11.98
N THR A 431 -9.01 -18.43 -11.46
CA THR A 431 -10.32 -17.77 -11.43
C THR A 431 -10.86 -17.54 -12.83
N LEU A 432 -10.03 -17.07 -13.77
CA LEU A 432 -10.39 -16.88 -15.16
C LEU A 432 -10.76 -18.21 -15.85
N SER A 433 -10.04 -19.30 -15.55
CA SER A 433 -10.25 -20.59 -16.21
C SER A 433 -11.62 -21.22 -15.89
N MET A 434 -12.23 -20.84 -14.77
CA MET A 434 -13.52 -21.35 -14.30
C MET A 434 -14.74 -20.75 -15.05
N PHE A 435 -14.55 -19.72 -15.87
CA PHE A 435 -15.67 -19.11 -16.59
C PHE A 435 -15.97 -19.81 -17.92
N GLU A 436 -17.24 -20.20 -18.12
CA GLU A 436 -17.77 -20.71 -19.40
C GLU A 436 -18.08 -19.58 -20.38
N ARG A 437 -17.09 -18.75 -20.69
CA ARG A 437 -17.15 -17.60 -21.59
C ARG A 437 -15.85 -17.52 -22.39
N LEU A 438 -15.76 -16.61 -23.36
CA LEU A 438 -14.47 -16.31 -24.00
C LEU A 438 -13.53 -15.64 -22.99
N ARG A 439 -12.40 -16.26 -22.67
CA ARG A 439 -11.47 -15.82 -21.63
C ARG A 439 -10.31 -15.03 -22.25
N ILE A 440 -10.15 -13.77 -21.84
CA ILE A 440 -9.11 -12.89 -22.35
C ILE A 440 -8.24 -12.45 -21.17
N LEU A 441 -6.95 -12.79 -21.21
CA LEU A 441 -5.95 -12.34 -20.24
C LEU A 441 -5.27 -11.08 -20.75
N VAL A 442 -5.20 -10.04 -19.92
CA VAL A 442 -4.43 -8.82 -20.18
C VAL A 442 -3.42 -8.65 -19.07
N THR A 443 -2.12 -8.65 -19.39
CA THR A 443 -1.07 -8.67 -18.36
C THR A 443 0.26 -8.12 -18.87
N PRO A 444 1.06 -7.45 -18.03
CA PRO A 444 2.45 -7.15 -18.33
C PRO A 444 3.40 -8.34 -18.09
N GLY A 445 2.91 -9.47 -17.58
CA GLY A 445 3.72 -10.62 -17.17
C GLY A 445 3.85 -10.71 -15.64
N LEU A 446 4.96 -11.30 -15.16
CA LEU A 446 5.19 -11.53 -13.73
C LEU A 446 5.55 -10.23 -12.99
N PRO A 447 5.06 -10.01 -11.75
CA PRO A 447 5.30 -8.80 -10.96
C PRO A 447 6.66 -8.83 -10.25
N MET A 448 7.72 -9.21 -10.96
CA MET A 448 9.07 -9.40 -10.43
C MET A 448 10.07 -8.78 -11.39
N ARG A 449 11.15 -8.20 -10.84
CA ARG A 449 12.18 -7.53 -11.66
C ARG A 449 13.00 -8.53 -12.47
N GLU A 450 13.29 -9.68 -11.87
CA GLU A 450 14.07 -10.79 -12.44
C GLU A 450 13.42 -12.11 -11.98
N PRO A 451 12.32 -12.54 -12.62
CA PRO A 451 11.68 -13.80 -12.29
C PRO A 451 12.60 -14.98 -12.63
N ALA A 452 12.52 -16.05 -11.85
CA ALA A 452 13.25 -17.28 -12.18
C ALA A 452 12.65 -17.92 -13.44
N GLN A 453 13.47 -18.63 -14.22
CA GLN A 453 13.00 -19.28 -15.46
C GLN A 453 11.82 -20.24 -15.20
N ASP A 454 11.86 -20.99 -14.10
CA ASP A 454 10.76 -21.89 -13.71
C ASP A 454 9.45 -21.14 -13.44
N GLU A 455 9.50 -19.91 -12.91
CA GLU A 455 8.30 -19.08 -12.68
C GLU A 455 7.71 -18.58 -13.99
N ILE A 456 8.56 -18.20 -14.95
CA ILE A 456 8.15 -17.79 -16.31
C ILE A 456 7.46 -18.95 -17.04
N LEU A 457 8.02 -20.16 -16.95
CA LEU A 457 7.45 -21.37 -17.54
C LEU A 457 6.11 -21.75 -16.88
N GLN A 458 6.02 -21.68 -15.55
CA GLN A 458 4.77 -21.93 -14.84
C GLN A 458 3.69 -20.90 -15.17
N PHE A 459 4.06 -19.63 -15.33
CA PHE A 459 3.16 -18.58 -15.77
C PHE A 459 2.61 -18.88 -17.17
N GLY A 460 3.48 -19.19 -18.13
CA GLY A 460 3.08 -19.51 -19.50
C GLY A 460 2.11 -20.68 -19.57
N ALA A 461 2.43 -21.77 -18.86
CA ALA A 461 1.56 -22.94 -18.74
C ALA A 461 0.17 -22.61 -18.16
N ARG A 462 0.11 -21.80 -17.09
CA ARG A 462 -1.17 -21.40 -16.48
C ARG A 462 -1.96 -20.47 -17.40
N ALA A 463 -1.31 -19.48 -18.01
CA ALA A 463 -1.96 -18.56 -18.94
C ALA A 463 -2.60 -19.30 -20.12
N ALA A 464 -1.88 -20.26 -20.70
CA ALA A 464 -2.36 -21.08 -21.81
C ALA A 464 -3.57 -21.96 -21.46
N LEU A 465 -3.65 -22.47 -20.23
CA LEU A 465 -4.81 -23.24 -19.74
C LEU A 465 -6.01 -22.36 -19.41
N SER A 466 -5.74 -21.14 -18.94
CA SER A 466 -6.73 -20.24 -18.37
C SER A 466 -7.39 -19.30 -19.36
N ALA A 467 -6.74 -18.97 -20.48
CA ALA A 467 -7.22 -17.97 -21.42
C ALA A 467 -7.35 -18.53 -22.84
N ASP A 468 -8.29 -17.99 -23.61
CA ASP A 468 -8.43 -18.25 -25.04
C ASP A 468 -7.64 -17.24 -25.88
N TYR A 469 -7.41 -16.04 -25.33
CA TYR A 469 -6.58 -14.98 -25.89
C TYR A 469 -5.71 -14.34 -24.80
N VAL A 470 -4.47 -13.97 -25.15
CA VAL A 470 -3.55 -13.30 -24.24
C VAL A 470 -3.07 -11.99 -24.85
N ILE A 471 -3.16 -10.89 -24.10
CA ILE A 471 -2.64 -9.58 -24.46
C ILE A 471 -1.52 -9.22 -23.50
N LEU A 472 -0.29 -9.27 -24.00
CA LEU A 472 0.92 -8.89 -23.28
C LEU A 472 1.17 -7.39 -23.45
N VAL A 473 1.38 -6.69 -22.34
CA VAL A 473 1.50 -5.24 -22.32
C VAL A 473 2.90 -4.78 -21.90
N GLY A 474 3.52 -3.97 -22.75
CA GLY A 474 4.87 -3.43 -22.53
C GLY A 474 5.99 -4.30 -23.09
N HIS A 475 7.22 -3.88 -22.81
CA HIS A 475 8.41 -4.43 -23.48
C HIS A 475 9.37 -5.20 -22.55
N LEU A 476 9.22 -5.07 -21.22
CA LEU A 476 10.16 -5.67 -20.26
C LEU A 476 9.66 -7.06 -19.87
N GLY A 477 10.44 -8.11 -20.12
CA GLY A 477 10.10 -9.50 -19.78
C GLY A 477 8.95 -10.12 -20.59
N THR A 478 8.26 -9.34 -21.44
CA THR A 478 7.13 -9.82 -22.24
C THR A 478 7.53 -10.81 -23.33
N HIS A 479 8.77 -10.75 -23.81
CA HIS A 479 9.28 -11.72 -24.79
C HIS A 479 9.44 -13.13 -24.18
N GLU A 480 10.04 -13.24 -23.00
CA GLU A 480 10.23 -14.52 -22.30
C GLU A 480 8.88 -15.13 -21.91
N ILE A 481 7.92 -14.30 -21.49
CA ILE A 481 6.55 -14.71 -21.21
C ILE A 481 5.82 -15.14 -22.49
N TYR A 482 6.02 -14.44 -23.60
CA TYR A 482 5.47 -14.84 -24.90
C TYR A 482 5.98 -16.22 -25.31
N GLU A 483 7.30 -16.44 -25.24
CA GLU A 483 7.93 -17.72 -25.58
C GLU A 483 7.41 -18.84 -24.68
N SER A 484 7.31 -18.60 -23.36
CA SER A 484 6.82 -19.62 -22.43
C SER A 484 5.35 -20.00 -22.67
N ILE A 485 4.51 -19.10 -23.18
CA ILE A 485 3.14 -19.41 -23.60
C ILE A 485 3.16 -20.23 -24.90
N ILE A 486 3.97 -19.85 -25.89
CA ILE A 486 4.07 -20.55 -27.18
C ILE A 486 4.60 -21.98 -27.00
N GLU A 487 5.57 -22.20 -26.12
CA GLU A 487 6.14 -23.53 -25.83
C GLU A 487 5.09 -24.54 -25.33
N THR A 488 3.95 -24.08 -24.81
CA THR A 488 2.82 -24.93 -24.41
C THR A 488 2.00 -25.47 -25.60
N GLY A 489 2.27 -24.97 -26.81
CA GLY A 489 1.44 -25.20 -28.01
C GLY A 489 0.30 -24.20 -28.17
N PHE A 490 0.31 -23.10 -27.42
CA PHE A 490 -0.69 -22.04 -27.55
C PHE A 490 -0.62 -21.38 -28.93
N ARG A 491 -1.78 -20.97 -29.43
CA ARG A 491 -1.93 -20.37 -30.76
C ARG A 491 -1.28 -18.99 -30.83
N SER A 492 -0.26 -18.84 -31.68
CA SER A 492 0.46 -17.57 -31.82
C SER A 492 -0.42 -16.42 -32.33
N ASP A 493 -1.47 -16.73 -33.11
CA ASP A 493 -2.46 -15.75 -33.60
C ASP A 493 -3.45 -15.29 -32.51
N HIS A 494 -3.42 -15.91 -31.33
CA HIS A 494 -4.23 -15.55 -30.16
C HIS A 494 -3.42 -14.81 -29.09
N ILE A 495 -2.15 -14.49 -29.35
CA ILE A 495 -1.30 -13.70 -28.48
C ILE A 495 -1.00 -12.35 -29.13
N PHE A 496 -1.29 -11.27 -28.42
CA PHE A 496 -1.07 -9.91 -28.90
C PHE A 496 -0.07 -9.19 -28.00
N LEU A 497 0.87 -8.46 -28.61
CA LEU A 497 1.77 -7.57 -27.89
C LEU A 497 1.35 -6.12 -28.15
N VAL A 498 1.20 -5.34 -27.09
CA VAL A 498 0.82 -3.92 -27.16
C VAL A 498 1.66 -3.10 -26.19
N ASP A 499 1.82 -1.80 -26.47
CA ASP A 499 2.72 -0.95 -25.68
C ASP A 499 2.07 -0.45 -24.38
N THR A 500 0.75 -0.24 -24.40
CA THR A 500 0.05 0.41 -23.28
C THR A 500 -1.21 -0.35 -22.85
N MET A 501 -1.58 -0.19 -21.58
CA MET A 501 -2.85 -0.73 -21.05
C MET A 501 -4.09 -0.12 -21.71
N ALA A 502 -3.99 1.08 -22.28
CA ALA A 502 -5.09 1.69 -23.01
C ALA A 502 -5.34 0.91 -24.32
N ASP A 503 -4.27 0.61 -25.05
CA ASP A 503 -4.33 -0.18 -26.29
C ASP A 503 -4.81 -1.60 -26.00
N ALA A 504 -4.32 -2.20 -24.92
CA ALA A 504 -4.74 -3.52 -24.46
C ALA A 504 -6.26 -3.59 -24.19
N ARG A 505 -6.80 -2.59 -23.48
CA ARG A 505 -8.23 -2.51 -23.19
C ARG A 505 -9.07 -2.33 -24.45
N ILE A 506 -8.62 -1.51 -25.40
CA ILE A 506 -9.31 -1.34 -26.69
C ILE A 506 -9.31 -2.67 -27.45
N LEU A 507 -8.14 -3.31 -27.58
CA LEU A 507 -8.01 -4.57 -28.30
C LEU A 507 -8.85 -5.68 -27.67
N ALA A 508 -8.85 -5.81 -26.35
CA ALA A 508 -9.68 -6.79 -25.63
C ALA A 508 -11.18 -6.63 -25.93
N THR A 509 -11.64 -5.40 -26.22
CA THR A 509 -13.04 -5.15 -26.62
C THR A 509 -13.33 -5.39 -28.10
N GLN A 510 -12.30 -5.59 -28.93
CA GLN A 510 -12.44 -5.87 -30.36
C GLN A 510 -12.31 -7.35 -30.69
N ILE A 511 -11.69 -8.15 -29.82
CA ILE A 511 -11.61 -9.60 -29.96
C ILE A 511 -13.02 -10.18 -29.85
N GLU A 512 -13.48 -10.85 -30.92
CA GLU A 512 -14.71 -11.64 -30.96
C GLU A 512 -15.92 -10.89 -30.36
N PRO A 513 -16.28 -9.70 -30.89
CA PRO A 513 -17.10 -8.73 -30.17
C PRO A 513 -18.53 -9.21 -29.89
N ASP A 514 -19.01 -10.19 -30.66
CA ASP A 514 -20.35 -10.77 -30.54
C ASP A 514 -20.44 -11.87 -29.48
N LYS A 515 -19.31 -12.37 -28.96
CA LYS A 515 -19.27 -13.42 -27.94
C LYS A 515 -19.31 -12.83 -26.53
N ASP A 516 -19.94 -13.57 -25.63
CA ASP A 516 -19.87 -13.33 -24.20
C ASP A 516 -18.45 -13.61 -23.69
N SER A 517 -17.81 -12.61 -23.07
CA SER A 517 -16.40 -12.69 -22.68
C SER A 517 -16.13 -12.29 -21.24
N VAL A 518 -15.01 -12.75 -20.71
CA VAL A 518 -14.44 -12.37 -19.42
C VAL A 518 -13.01 -11.91 -19.66
N ILE A 519 -12.72 -10.67 -19.28
CA ILE A 519 -11.42 -10.04 -19.43
C ILE A 519 -10.79 -9.95 -18.04
N LEU A 520 -9.68 -10.65 -17.81
CA LEU A 520 -8.87 -10.48 -16.60
C LEU A 520 -7.77 -9.44 -16.86
N LEU A 521 -7.78 -8.37 -16.08
CA LEU A 521 -6.71 -7.39 -16.02
C LEU A 521 -5.79 -7.77 -14.86
N GLU A 522 -4.64 -8.35 -15.18
CA GLU A 522 -3.71 -8.93 -14.22
C GLU A 522 -2.44 -8.09 -14.10
N ASN A 523 -2.03 -7.80 -12.86
CA ASN A 523 -0.89 -6.95 -12.50
C ASN A 523 -0.98 -5.49 -13.00
N SER A 524 -0.37 -4.59 -12.25
CA SER A 524 -0.10 -3.23 -12.72
C SER A 524 1.14 -3.22 -13.61
N LEU A 525 1.12 -2.48 -14.73
CA LEU A 525 2.35 -2.20 -15.50
C LEU A 525 3.42 -1.65 -14.55
N PRO A 526 4.70 -2.04 -14.69
CA PRO A 526 5.79 -1.23 -14.16
C PRO A 526 5.63 0.17 -14.74
N ARG A 527 5.17 1.11 -13.91
CA ARG A 527 5.03 2.50 -14.32
C ARG A 527 6.45 3.02 -14.50
N LYS A 528 6.83 3.25 -15.76
CA LYS A 528 8.12 3.83 -16.17
C LYS A 528 8.50 5.02 -15.31
#